data_AF-A0A1X7AHA9-F1
#
_entry.id   AF-A0A1X7AHA9-F1
#
_cell.length_a   1.000
_cell.length_b   1.000
_cell.length_c   1.000
_cell.angle_alpha   90.00
_cell.angle_beta   90.00
_cell.angle_gamma   90.00
#
_symmetry.space_group_name_H-M   'P 1'
#
loop_
_entity.id
_entity.type
_entity.pdbx_description
1 polymer ?
#
loop_
_entity_poly.entity_id
_entity_poly.type
_entity_poly.pdbx_seq_one_letter_code
_entity_poly.pdbx_strand_id
1 'polypeptide(L)'
;MLGRSVLLGVLLCLANVSFAGLSGENLTKAQKLANGMKLDFYTCQLLTETALLMGEMKGSMDKDAYSCVGKYKVKRKEEYKSVRELLKSSPDALTELKDLYAYWVSSFDVLIPESGDTKRGYKDKVSARSQGINDRSNRYLIELEM
;
A
#
# COMPACT_ATOMS: atom_id res chain seq x y z
N MET A 1 -40.22 58.88 -5.41
CA MET A 1 -40.22 57.40 -5.33
C MET A 1 -38.79 56.95 -5.59
N LEU A 2 -37.96 56.77 -4.54
CA LEU A 2 -37.54 55.48 -3.94
C LEU A 2 -36.95 54.51 -4.99
N GLY A 3 -35.72 53.99 -4.95
CA GLY A 3 -34.68 53.92 -3.90
C GLY A 3 -33.26 53.96 -4.50
N ARG A 4 -32.21 54.39 -3.78
CA ARG A 4 -31.48 53.74 -2.66
C ARG A 4 -30.84 52.39 -3.02
N SER A 5 -29.53 52.48 -3.32
CA SER A 5 -28.41 51.72 -2.75
C SER A 5 -28.59 50.24 -2.37
N VAL A 6 -27.86 49.36 -3.08
CA VAL A 6 -27.14 48.19 -2.52
C VAL A 6 -25.87 48.03 -3.38
N LEU A 7 -24.71 48.52 -2.92
CA LEU A 7 -23.64 47.74 -2.26
C LEU A 7 -23.15 46.56 -3.12
N LEU A 8 -21.96 46.65 -3.73
CA LEU A 8 -20.69 46.20 -3.14
C LEU A 8 -20.73 44.74 -2.65
N GLY A 9 -19.94 43.87 -3.29
CA GLY A 9 -19.38 42.70 -2.65
C GLY A 9 -19.94 41.35 -3.10
N VAL A 10 -19.30 40.75 -4.10
CA VAL A 10 -18.88 39.34 -4.07
C VAL A 10 -17.52 39.30 -4.76
N LEU A 11 -16.47 39.82 -4.12
CA LEU A 11 -15.54 39.00 -3.34
C LEU A 11 -15.23 37.68 -4.04
N LEU A 12 -14.11 37.68 -4.77
CA LEU A 12 -13.02 36.70 -4.60
C LEU A 12 -13.38 35.52 -3.68
N CYS A 13 -14.02 34.50 -4.26
CA CYS A 13 -13.77 33.13 -3.83
C CYS A 13 -12.66 32.58 -4.73
N LEU A 14 -11.47 33.20 -4.64
CA LEU A 14 -10.27 32.39 -4.62
C LEU A 14 -10.47 31.48 -3.41
N ALA A 15 -10.98 30.29 -3.68
CA ALA A 15 -10.80 29.18 -2.79
C ALA A 15 -9.28 29.06 -2.65
N ASN A 16 -8.74 29.70 -1.62
CA ASN A 16 -7.66 29.13 -0.83
C ASN A 16 -8.18 27.77 -0.36
N VAL A 17 -8.19 26.80 -1.28
CA VAL A 17 -7.94 25.43 -0.91
C VAL A 17 -6.49 25.48 -0.47
N SER A 18 -6.29 25.89 0.78
CA SER A 18 -5.07 25.60 1.49
C SER A 18 -5.04 24.09 1.51
N PHE A 19 -4.39 23.50 0.52
CA PHE A 19 -3.90 22.14 0.59
C PHE A 19 -3.06 22.15 1.85
N ALA A 20 -3.64 21.70 2.95
CA ALA A 20 -2.92 21.40 4.16
C ALA A 20 -2.09 20.17 3.81
N GLY A 21 -1.01 20.39 3.05
CA GLY A 21 -0.03 19.36 2.73
C GLY A 21 0.41 18.73 4.05
N LEU A 22 0.63 17.42 4.02
CA LEU A 22 1.16 16.70 5.17
C LEU A 22 2.43 17.40 5.63
N SER A 23 2.58 17.59 6.95
CA SER A 23 3.87 18.02 7.50
C SER A 23 4.98 17.07 7.03
N GLY A 24 6.21 17.57 6.88
CA GLY A 24 7.32 16.75 6.38
C GLY A 24 7.55 15.45 7.17
N GLU A 25 7.24 15.45 8.47
CA GLU A 25 7.26 14.25 9.31
C GLU A 25 6.16 13.25 8.95
N ASN A 26 4.93 13.72 8.73
CA ASN A 26 3.79 12.88 8.34
C ASN A 26 3.98 12.28 6.95
N LEU A 27 4.50 13.07 6.00
CA LEU A 27 4.88 12.60 4.67
C LEU A 27 5.93 11.49 4.74
N THR A 28 6.98 11.70 5.54
CA THR A 28 8.03 10.70 5.75
C THR A 28 7.47 9.39 6.32
N LYS A 29 6.55 9.47 7.28
CA LYS A 29 5.89 8.29 7.87
C LYS A 29 5.02 7.54 6.85
N ALA A 30 4.28 8.28 6.04
CA ALA A 30 3.44 7.74 4.97
C ALA A 30 4.28 7.01 3.90
N GLN A 31 5.39 7.61 3.46
CA GLN A 31 6.33 7.01 2.50
C GLN A 31 7.04 5.77 3.09
N LYS A 32 7.45 5.82 4.37
CA LYS A 32 8.07 4.67 5.07
C LYS A 32 7.15 3.46 5.13
N LEU A 33 5.84 3.65 5.33
CA LEU A 33 4.88 2.56 5.31
C LEU A 33 4.82 1.89 3.93
N ALA A 34 4.71 2.66 2.85
CA ALA A 34 4.67 2.12 1.47
C ALA A 34 5.92 1.31 1.12
N ASN A 35 7.09 1.90 1.36
CA ASN A 35 8.38 1.24 1.15
C ASN A 35 8.53 0.00 2.04
N GLY A 36 8.04 0.09 3.26
CA GLY A 36 8.03 -1.01 4.21
C GLY A 36 7.18 -2.20 3.75
N MET A 37 6.00 -1.94 3.18
CA MET A 37 5.13 -2.98 2.62
C MET A 37 5.78 -3.66 1.39
N LYS A 38 6.36 -2.87 0.47
CA LYS A 38 7.14 -3.41 -0.66
C LYS A 38 8.25 -4.34 -0.19
N LEU A 39 9.07 -3.86 0.74
CA LEU A 39 10.21 -4.62 1.26
C LEU A 39 9.76 -5.89 1.97
N ASP A 40 8.72 -5.83 2.82
CA ASP A 40 8.20 -6.99 3.53
C ASP A 40 7.68 -8.05 2.54
N PHE A 41 6.99 -7.65 1.47
CA PHE A 41 6.53 -8.60 0.45
C PHE A 41 7.69 -9.25 -0.30
N TYR A 42 8.64 -8.46 -0.82
CA TYR A 42 9.78 -9.01 -1.56
C TYR A 42 10.69 -9.88 -0.70
N THR A 43 10.83 -9.53 0.58
CA THR A 43 11.57 -10.38 1.53
C THR A 43 10.85 -11.71 1.72
N CYS A 44 9.53 -11.69 1.91
CA CYS A 44 8.76 -12.92 2.06
C CYS A 44 8.78 -13.76 0.77
N GLN A 45 8.64 -13.13 -0.40
CA GLN A 45 8.79 -13.79 -1.70
C GLN A 45 10.15 -14.49 -1.80
N LEU A 46 11.25 -13.79 -1.51
CA LEU A 46 12.60 -14.36 -1.59
C LEU A 46 12.77 -15.53 -0.62
N LEU A 47 12.30 -15.41 0.62
CA LEU A 47 12.37 -16.48 1.62
C LEU A 47 11.62 -17.72 1.15
N THR A 48 10.40 -17.53 0.66
CA THR A 48 9.56 -18.61 0.17
C THR A 48 10.13 -19.25 -1.09
N GLU A 49 10.56 -18.47 -2.08
CA GLU A 49 11.21 -18.99 -3.29
C GLU A 49 12.51 -19.73 -2.97
N THR A 50 13.30 -19.24 -2.02
CA THR A 50 14.53 -19.92 -1.58
C THR A 50 14.20 -21.24 -0.90
N ALA A 51 13.20 -21.28 -0.02
CA ALA A 51 12.74 -22.52 0.60
C ALA A 51 12.23 -23.53 -0.45
N LEU A 52 11.50 -23.07 -1.46
CA LEU A 52 11.04 -23.92 -2.57
C LEU A 52 12.20 -24.45 -3.43
N LEU A 53 13.24 -23.64 -3.66
CA LEU A 53 14.45 -24.06 -4.39
C LEU A 53 15.29 -25.06 -3.59
N MET A 54 15.43 -24.85 -2.27
CA MET A 54 16.15 -25.79 -1.39
C MET A 54 15.38 -27.11 -1.19
N GLY A 55 14.06 -27.13 -1.44
CA GLY A 55 13.20 -28.30 -1.22
C GLY A 55 12.62 -28.98 -2.48
N GLU A 56 12.81 -28.45 -3.69
CA GLU A 56 12.33 -28.92 -5.02
C GLU A 56 11.05 -29.79 -5.05
N MET A 57 10.01 -29.43 -4.29
CA MET A 57 8.65 -30.03 -4.28
C MET A 57 8.49 -31.44 -3.68
N LYS A 58 9.21 -31.81 -2.61
CA LYS A 58 8.93 -33.05 -1.84
C LYS A 58 8.17 -32.82 -0.53
N GLY A 59 6.98 -32.22 -0.57
CA GLY A 59 5.90 -32.40 0.44
C GLY A 59 6.16 -32.16 1.94
N SER A 60 7.40 -31.95 2.40
CA SER A 60 7.74 -31.61 3.78
C SER A 60 7.60 -30.11 3.91
N MET A 61 6.33 -29.70 4.08
CA MET A 61 5.93 -28.35 4.39
C MET A 61 6.59 -27.91 5.70
N ASP A 62 7.73 -27.25 5.61
CA ASP A 62 8.32 -26.61 6.77
C ASP A 62 7.48 -25.37 7.09
N LYS A 63 6.81 -25.37 8.25
CA LYS A 63 5.93 -24.28 8.68
C LYS A 63 6.66 -22.93 8.73
N ASP A 64 7.98 -22.98 8.87
CA ASP A 64 8.84 -21.80 8.91
C ASP A 64 8.98 -21.10 7.56
N ALA A 65 8.87 -21.83 6.44
CA ALA A 65 9.06 -21.28 5.08
C ALA A 65 8.02 -20.21 4.69
N TYR A 66 6.84 -20.22 5.33
CA TYR A 66 5.76 -19.26 5.10
C TYR A 66 5.47 -18.41 6.35
N SER A 67 6.28 -18.53 7.41
CA SER A 67 6.10 -17.76 8.65
C SER A 67 6.11 -16.24 8.43
N CYS A 68 6.78 -15.78 7.38
CA CYS A 68 6.80 -14.38 6.97
C CYS A 68 5.42 -13.82 6.62
N VAL A 69 4.51 -14.66 6.08
CA VAL A 69 3.14 -14.27 5.67
C VAL A 69 2.35 -13.71 6.84
N GLY A 70 2.35 -14.41 7.98
CA GLY A 70 1.66 -13.94 9.19
C GLY A 70 2.40 -12.80 9.88
N LYS A 71 3.72 -12.90 10.00
CA LYS A 71 4.57 -11.96 10.73
C LYS A 71 4.47 -10.53 10.18
N TYR A 72 4.57 -10.37 8.86
CA TYR A 72 4.57 -9.03 8.26
C TYR A 72 3.19 -8.37 8.32
N LYS A 73 2.11 -9.12 8.10
CA LYS A 73 0.73 -8.61 8.24
C LYS A 73 0.50 -8.00 9.63
N VAL A 74 0.97 -8.66 10.69
CA VAL A 74 0.87 -8.15 12.07
C VAL A 74 1.76 -6.91 12.28
N LYS A 75 3.02 -6.96 11.83
CA LYS A 75 4.00 -5.87 11.98
C LYS A 75 3.48 -4.52 11.45
N ARG A 76 2.81 -4.51 10.29
CA ARG A 76 2.37 -3.27 9.63
C ARG A 76 0.98 -2.79 10.02
N LYS A 77 0.20 -3.59 10.75
CA LYS A 77 -1.19 -3.27 11.08
C LYS A 77 -1.35 -1.94 11.83
N GLU A 78 -0.52 -1.71 12.85
CA GLU A 78 -0.61 -0.49 13.67
C GLU A 78 -0.06 0.73 12.92
N GLU A 79 1.00 0.55 12.12
CA GLU A 79 1.54 1.61 11.27
C GLU A 79 0.51 2.04 10.21
N TYR A 80 -0.16 1.08 9.56
CA TYR A 80 -1.26 1.34 8.64
C TYR A 80 -2.39 2.12 9.29
N LYS A 81 -2.86 1.72 10.48
CA LYS A 81 -3.89 2.46 11.21
C LYS A 81 -3.44 3.89 11.46
N SER A 82 -2.21 4.09 11.93
CA SER A 82 -1.70 5.42 12.21
C SER A 82 -1.64 6.30 10.96
N VAL A 83 -1.14 5.78 9.84
CA VAL A 83 -1.08 6.56 8.58
C VAL A 83 -2.47 6.80 8.01
N ARG A 84 -3.38 5.82 8.08
CA ARG A 84 -4.79 5.98 7.67
C ARG A 84 -5.48 7.13 8.40
N GLU A 85 -5.21 7.29 9.70
CA GLU A 85 -5.75 8.40 10.49
C GLU A 85 -5.13 9.75 10.08
N LEU A 86 -3.82 9.78 9.79
CA LEU A 86 -3.13 10.98 9.30
C LEU A 86 -3.67 11.46 7.94
N LEU A 87 -4.04 10.54 7.05
CA LEU A 87 -4.53 10.87 5.71
C LEU A 87 -6.02 11.21 5.62
N LYS A 88 -6.73 11.34 6.75
CA LYS A 88 -8.17 11.67 6.73
C LYS A 88 -8.50 12.97 5.99
N SER A 89 -7.59 13.93 5.99
CA SER A 89 -7.72 15.20 5.28
C SER A 89 -7.28 15.15 3.81
N SER A 90 -6.77 14.01 3.34
CA SER A 90 -6.25 13.81 1.97
C SER A 90 -6.96 12.59 1.34
N PRO A 91 -8.20 12.75 0.85
CA PRO A 91 -9.06 11.63 0.43
C PRO A 91 -8.46 10.72 -0.66
N ASP A 92 -7.72 11.30 -1.60
CA ASP A 92 -7.13 10.56 -2.72
C ASP A 92 -5.95 9.69 -2.25
N ALA A 93 -5.01 10.28 -1.51
CA ALA A 93 -3.93 9.55 -0.85
C ALA A 93 -4.46 8.47 0.11
N LEU A 94 -5.54 8.75 0.84
CA LEU A 94 -6.20 7.76 1.70
C LEU A 94 -6.82 6.60 0.92
N THR A 95 -7.35 6.87 -0.28
CA THR A 95 -7.93 5.86 -1.16
C THR A 95 -6.85 4.95 -1.72
N GLU A 96 -5.76 5.53 -2.25
CA GLU A 96 -4.62 4.74 -2.74
C GLU A 96 -3.94 3.95 -1.60
N LEU A 97 -3.84 4.50 -0.39
CA LEU A 97 -3.33 3.75 0.77
C LEU A 97 -4.19 2.52 1.08
N LYS A 98 -5.52 2.66 1.03
CA LYS A 98 -6.44 1.54 1.30
C LYS A 98 -6.32 0.47 0.22
N ASP A 99 -6.27 0.84 -1.05
CA ASP A 99 -6.07 -0.10 -2.16
C ASP A 99 -4.73 -0.83 -2.02
N LEU A 100 -3.64 -0.08 -1.81
CA LEU A 100 -2.30 -0.63 -1.60
C LEU A 100 -2.29 -1.63 -0.43
N TYR A 101 -2.83 -1.24 0.72
CA TYR A 101 -2.83 -2.11 1.91
C TYR A 101 -3.66 -3.38 1.69
N ALA A 102 -4.87 -3.27 1.12
CA ALA A 102 -5.72 -4.42 0.84
C ALA A 102 -5.06 -5.37 -0.16
N TYR A 103 -4.48 -4.83 -1.24
CA TYR A 103 -3.77 -5.62 -2.24
C TYR A 103 -2.54 -6.30 -1.63
N TRP A 104 -1.75 -5.57 -0.84
CA TRP A 104 -0.58 -6.10 -0.14
C TRP A 104 -0.94 -7.26 0.81
N VAL A 105 -1.99 -7.12 1.62
CA VAL A 105 -2.46 -8.20 2.51
C VAL A 105 -2.83 -9.46 1.72
N SER A 106 -3.59 -9.31 0.64
CA SER A 106 -4.02 -10.45 -0.19
C SER A 106 -2.88 -11.09 -0.98
N SER A 107 -1.79 -10.36 -1.24
CA SER A 107 -0.68 -10.83 -2.07
C SER A 107 0.14 -11.91 -1.39
N PHE A 108 0.20 -11.94 -0.05
CA PHE A 108 0.95 -12.98 0.67
C PHE A 108 0.37 -14.38 0.50
N ASP A 109 -0.94 -14.49 0.25
CA ASP A 109 -1.59 -15.80 0.12
C ASP A 109 -1.13 -16.49 -1.18
N VAL A 110 -0.70 -15.70 -2.18
CA VAL A 110 -0.14 -16.19 -3.45
C VAL A 110 1.29 -16.70 -3.33
N LEU A 111 2.02 -16.35 -2.26
CA LEU A 111 3.36 -16.88 -2.03
C LEU A 111 3.33 -18.37 -1.66
N ILE A 112 2.18 -18.89 -1.23
CA ILE A 112 2.01 -20.31 -0.93
C ILE A 112 1.58 -21.02 -2.23
N PRO A 113 2.41 -21.89 -2.82
CA PRO A 113 2.03 -22.64 -4.01
C PRO A 113 0.87 -23.58 -3.71
N GLU A 114 -0.09 -23.63 -4.62
CA GLU A 114 -1.25 -24.51 -4.50
C GLU A 114 -0.94 -25.91 -5.06
N SER A 115 -1.74 -26.91 -4.67
CA SER A 115 -1.62 -28.25 -5.24
C SER A 115 -1.91 -28.18 -6.75
N GLY A 116 -0.98 -28.69 -7.56
CA GLY A 116 -1.09 -28.66 -9.02
C GLY A 116 -0.48 -27.42 -9.69
N ASP A 117 0.09 -26.48 -8.93
CA ASP A 117 0.85 -25.38 -9.52
C ASP A 117 2.08 -25.89 -10.26
N THR A 118 2.19 -25.51 -11.53
CA THR A 118 3.46 -25.65 -12.25
C THR A 118 4.44 -24.58 -11.77
N LYS A 119 5.75 -24.87 -11.84
CA LYS A 119 6.80 -23.89 -11.52
C LYS A 119 6.63 -22.57 -12.28
N ARG A 120 6.20 -22.65 -13.54
CA ARG A 120 5.90 -21.46 -14.37
C ARG A 120 4.67 -20.72 -13.86
N GLY A 121 3.55 -21.42 -13.64
CA GLY A 121 2.30 -20.82 -13.16
C GLY A 121 2.45 -20.12 -11.80
N TYR A 122 3.21 -20.71 -10.87
CA TYR A 122 3.56 -20.07 -9.61
C TYR A 122 4.35 -18.76 -9.84
N LYS A 123 5.44 -18.82 -10.63
CA LYS A 123 6.27 -17.64 -10.92
C LYS A 123 5.49 -16.52 -11.59
N ASP A 124 4.60 -16.84 -12.52
CA ASP A 124 3.78 -15.85 -13.23
C ASP A 124 2.81 -15.16 -12.24
N LYS A 125 2.13 -15.94 -11.38
CA LYS A 125 1.25 -15.40 -10.33
C LYS A 125 1.98 -14.49 -9.35
N VAL A 126 3.12 -14.93 -8.83
CA VAL A 126 3.93 -14.14 -7.89
C VAL A 126 4.44 -12.86 -8.56
N SER A 127 4.95 -12.95 -9.80
CA SER A 127 5.45 -11.77 -10.53
C SER A 127 4.35 -10.73 -10.77
N ALA A 128 3.14 -11.18 -11.11
CA ALA A 128 1.98 -10.29 -11.23
C ALA A 128 1.63 -9.59 -9.90
N ARG A 129 1.79 -10.27 -8.77
CA ARG A 129 1.63 -9.66 -7.43
C ARG A 129 2.72 -8.65 -7.13
N SER A 130 3.98 -8.98 -7.40
CA SER A 130 5.13 -8.08 -7.25
C SER A 130 4.93 -6.77 -8.03
N GLN A 131 4.56 -6.88 -9.30
CA GLN A 131 4.27 -5.72 -10.13
C GLN A 131 3.09 -4.90 -9.58
N GLY A 132 1.97 -5.57 -9.25
CA GLY A 132 0.79 -4.88 -8.73
C GLY A 132 1.02 -4.15 -7.40
N ILE A 133 1.93 -4.63 -6.54
CA ILE A 133 2.36 -3.94 -5.32
C ILE A 133 3.19 -2.71 -5.68
N ASN A 134 4.12 -2.84 -6.62
CA ASN A 134 4.96 -1.73 -7.06
C ASN A 134 4.11 -0.60 -7.65
N ASP A 135 3.18 -0.92 -8.55
CA ASP A 135 2.33 0.05 -9.23
C ASP A 135 1.44 0.81 -8.24
N ARG A 136 0.80 0.09 -7.31
CA ARG A 136 -0.03 0.67 -6.23
C ARG A 136 0.78 1.55 -5.29
N SER A 137 1.99 1.10 -4.93
CA SER A 137 2.88 1.91 -4.10
C SER A 137 3.28 3.20 -4.80
N ASN A 138 3.53 3.16 -6.10
CA ASN A 138 3.90 4.35 -6.86
C ASN A 138 2.73 5.33 -6.97
N ARG A 139 1.52 4.85 -7.26
CA ARG A 139 0.32 5.70 -7.26
C ARG A 139 0.11 6.38 -5.91
N TYR A 140 0.18 5.61 -4.83
CA TYR A 140 0.09 6.16 -3.48
C TYR A 140 1.16 7.22 -3.18
N LEU A 141 2.42 7.00 -3.60
CA LEU A 141 3.50 7.96 -3.41
C LEU A 141 3.27 9.26 -4.20
N ILE A 142 2.72 9.16 -5.41
CA ILE A 142 2.35 10.33 -6.22
C ILE A 142 1.26 11.16 -5.50
N GLU A 143 0.19 10.50 -5.05
CA GLU A 143 -0.91 11.18 -4.35
C GLU A 143 -0.49 11.79 -3.00
N LEU A 144 0.62 11.34 -2.40
CA LEU A 144 1.18 11.95 -1.20
C LEU A 144 1.93 13.26 -1.47
N GLU A 145 2.42 13.45 -2.69
CA GLU A 145 3.26 14.58 -3.11
C GLU A 145 2.46 15.67 -3.84
N MET A 146 1.22 15.38 -4.21
CA MET A 146 0.25 16.30 -4.82
C MET A 146 -0.54 17.09 -3.78
#